data_AF-A0A965EHX6-F1
#
_entry.id   AF-A0A965EHX6-F1
#
_cell.length_a   1.000
_cell.length_b   1.000
_cell.length_c   1.000
_cell.angle_alpha   90.00
_cell.angle_beta   90.00
_cell.angle_gamma   90.00
#
_symmetry.space_group_name_H-M   'P 1'
#
loop_
_entity.id
_entity.type
_entity.pdbx_description
1 polymer ?
#
loop_
_entity_poly.entity_id
_entity_poly.type
_entity_poly.pdbx_seq_one_letter_code
_entity_poly.pdbx_strand_id
1 'polypeptide(L)'
;MNKVNYLILLLAVGFYSSMAQSNFLDQIVQLDETEITFQELITAIENQTEIRFAFNPNTLPLSGKLLFKENKVSIRQALNAVNKTFEVN
;
A
#
# COMPACT_ATOMS: atom_id res chain seq x y z
N MET A 1 16.56 -12.18 -21.81
CA MET A 1 16.41 -13.34 -20.89
C MET A 1 17.14 -12.93 -19.62
N ASN A 2 16.59 -12.78 -18.41
CA ASN A 2 15.35 -13.24 -17.80
C ASN A 2 14.84 -12.19 -16.80
N LYS A 3 13.51 -12.02 -16.76
CA LYS A 3 12.79 -11.45 -15.61
C LYS A 3 12.83 -12.46 -14.47
N VAL A 4 12.89 -11.98 -13.22
CA VAL A 4 11.89 -12.16 -12.15
C VAL A 4 12.58 -11.74 -10.83
N ASN A 5 12.10 -10.67 -10.19
CA ASN A 5 12.39 -10.39 -8.78
C ASN A 5 11.09 -10.61 -8.00
N TYR A 6 11.13 -11.57 -7.07
CA TYR A 6 10.00 -12.05 -6.30
C TYR A 6 9.73 -11.10 -5.13
N LEU A 7 8.52 -10.55 -5.06
CA LEU A 7 8.00 -9.94 -3.83
C LEU A 7 7.46 -11.06 -2.95
N ILE A 8 8.11 -11.35 -1.83
CA ILE A 8 7.65 -12.34 -0.85
C ILE A 8 6.79 -11.61 0.18
N LEU A 9 5.52 -12.01 0.31
CA LEU A 9 4.58 -11.56 1.32
C LEU A 9 4.55 -12.59 2.46
N LEU A 10 4.92 -12.19 3.68
CA LEU A 10 4.80 -13.03 4.89
C LEU A 10 3.47 -12.74 5.59
N LEU A 11 2.64 -13.78 5.75
CA LEU A 11 1.36 -13.72 6.46
C LEU A 11 1.58 -13.88 7.97
N ALA A 12 1.05 -12.95 8.77
CA ALA A 12 0.99 -13.08 10.21
C ALA A 12 -0.25 -13.89 10.63
N VAL A 13 -0.05 -14.89 11.49
CA VAL A 13 -1.11 -15.69 12.10
C VAL A 13 -1.53 -15.03 13.42
N GLY A 14 -2.80 -14.68 13.54
CA GLY A 14 -3.42 -14.20 14.78
C GLY A 14 -4.87 -14.65 14.86
N PHE A 15 -5.20 -15.47 15.85
CA PHE A 15 -6.55 -15.97 16.14
C PHE A 15 -7.41 -14.86 16.75
N TYR A 16 -8.54 -14.51 16.14
CA TYR A 16 -9.80 -14.15 16.83
C TYR A 16 -10.98 -14.15 15.84
N SER A 17 -12.00 -14.95 16.18
CA SER A 17 -13.41 -14.84 15.75
C SER A 17 -13.75 -14.94 14.25
N SER A 18 -14.89 -15.58 13.97
CA SER A 18 -15.50 -15.68 12.64
C SER A 18 -15.65 -14.29 11.99
N MET A 19 -14.67 -13.91 11.18
CA MET A 19 -14.73 -12.78 10.28
C MET A 19 -14.58 -13.35 8.88
N ALA A 20 -15.49 -12.96 7.99
CA ALA A 20 -15.27 -13.14 6.55
C ALA A 20 -13.82 -12.76 6.26
N GLN A 21 -13.11 -13.60 5.51
CA GLN A 21 -11.72 -13.36 5.10
C GLN A 21 -11.73 -12.09 4.24
N SER A 22 -11.71 -10.94 4.92
CA SER A 22 -11.76 -9.63 4.31
C SER A 22 -10.46 -9.50 3.57
N ASN A 23 -10.56 -9.44 2.25
CA ASN A 23 -9.39 -9.26 1.42
C ASN A 23 -8.79 -7.90 1.80
N PHE A 24 -7.61 -7.94 2.42
CA PHE A 24 -6.91 -6.75 2.91
C PHE A 24 -6.74 -5.69 1.81
N LEU A 25 -6.66 -6.10 0.54
CA LEU A 25 -6.58 -5.19 -0.61
C LEU A 25 -7.85 -4.36 -0.83
N ASP A 26 -9.00 -4.84 -0.37
CA ASP A 26 -10.29 -4.17 -0.54
C ASP A 26 -10.65 -3.30 0.68
N GLN A 27 -9.80 -3.26 1.72
CA GLN A 27 -9.95 -2.33 2.83
C GLN A 27 -9.79 -0.88 2.35
N ILE A 28 -10.63 0.01 2.88
CA ILE A 28 -10.63 1.44 2.56
C ILE A 28 -9.81 2.19 3.60
N VAL A 29 -8.91 3.04 3.12
CA VAL A 29 -8.09 3.94 3.93
C VAL A 29 -8.51 5.37 3.60
N GLN A 30 -8.65 6.17 4.65
CA GLN A 30 -8.90 7.61 4.55
C GLN A 30 -7.56 8.34 4.50
N LEU A 31 -7.34 9.10 3.44
CA LEU A 31 -6.20 10.00 3.30
C LEU A 31 -6.61 11.39 3.81
N ASP A 32 -5.65 12.12 4.38
CA ASP A 32 -5.87 13.50 4.83
C ASP A 32 -6.04 14.45 3.63
N GLU A 33 -5.27 14.21 2.57
CA GLU A 33 -5.28 14.99 1.33
C GLU A 33 -5.32 14.08 0.09
N THR A 34 -5.69 14.64 -1.06
CA THR A 34 -5.70 13.90 -2.34
C THR A 34 -4.31 13.85 -3.00
N GLU A 35 -3.40 14.74 -2.63
CA GLU A 35 -2.00 14.73 -3.05
C GLU A 35 -1.14 14.40 -1.84
N ILE A 36 -0.51 13.22 -1.82
CA ILE A 36 0.30 12.77 -0.69
C ILE A 36 1.58 12.10 -1.19
N THR A 37 2.60 12.05 -0.36
CA THR A 37 3.80 11.27 -0.61
C THR A 37 3.55 9.77 -0.41
N PHE A 38 4.41 8.94 -1.00
CA PHE A 38 4.38 7.50 -0.74
C PHE A 38 4.55 7.17 0.75
N GLN A 39 5.41 7.92 1.46
CA GLN A 39 5.59 7.74 2.90
C GLN A 39 4.31 8.04 3.69
N GLU A 40 3.60 9.12 3.36
CA GLU A 40 2.33 9.46 4.00
C GLU A 40 1.25 8.40 3.70
N LEU A 41 1.21 7.86 2.48
CA LEU A 41 0.30 6.78 2.13
C LEU A 41 0.55 5.52 2.99
N ILE A 42 1.80 5.09 3.10
CA ILE A 42 2.16 3.95 3.94
C ILE A 42 1.76 4.21 5.39
N THR A 43 2.09 5.39 5.91
CA THR A 43 1.76 5.80 7.28
C THR A 43 0.25 5.76 7.52
N ALA A 44 -0.56 6.23 6.57
CA ALA A 44 -2.01 6.18 6.65
C ALA A 44 -2.55 4.74 6.70
N ILE A 45 -2.01 3.84 5.87
CA ILE A 45 -2.43 2.43 5.86
C ILE A 45 -2.04 1.75 7.19
N GLU A 46 -0.82 1.94 7.68
CA GLU A 46 -0.33 1.32 8.91
C GLU A 46 -1.02 1.83 10.19
N ASN A 47 -1.52 3.07 10.17
CA ASN A 47 -2.26 3.65 11.29
C ASN A 47 -3.73 3.20 11.34
N GLN A 48 -4.32 2.89 10.18
CA GLN A 48 -5.74 2.56 10.05
C GLN A 48 -6.01 1.06 9.90
N THR A 49 -4.97 0.27 9.63
CA THR A 49 -5.08 -1.17 9.39
C THR A 49 -4.02 -1.93 10.18
N GLU A 50 -4.15 -3.25 10.25
CA GLU A 50 -3.15 -4.12 10.87
C GLU A 50 -1.96 -4.44 9.95
N ILE A 51 -1.92 -3.84 8.76
CA ILE A 51 -0.87 -4.07 7.76
C ILE A 51 0.36 -3.27 8.13
N ARG A 52 1.53 -3.91 8.02
CA ARG A 52 2.85 -3.29 8.19
C ARG A 52 3.66 -3.49 6.95
N PHE A 53 4.33 -2.45 6.48
CA PHE A 53 5.16 -2.48 5.30
C PHE A 53 6.63 -2.47 5.71
N ALA A 54 7.42 -3.33 5.07
CA ALA A 54 8.87 -3.29 5.13
C ALA A 54 9.39 -3.07 3.72
N PHE A 55 10.15 -2.01 3.51
CA PHE A 55 10.73 -1.68 2.22
C PHE A 55 12.21 -1.30 2.36
N ASN A 56 12.97 -1.52 1.29
CA ASN A 56 14.33 -1.02 1.20
C ASN A 56 14.27 0.49 0.87
N PRO A 57 14.79 1.38 1.75
CA PRO A 57 14.69 2.82 1.56
C PRO A 57 15.42 3.31 0.30
N ASN A 58 16.35 2.52 -0.25
CA ASN A 58 17.09 2.86 -1.46
C ASN A 58 16.36 2.50 -2.76
N THR A 59 15.23 1.78 -2.68
CA THR A 59 14.52 1.26 -3.87
C THR A 59 13.21 1.98 -4.17
N LEU A 60 12.66 2.73 -3.21
CA LEU A 60 11.38 3.41 -3.37
C LEU A 60 11.55 4.93 -3.24
N PRO A 61 10.97 5.71 -4.15
CA PRO A 61 10.97 7.16 -4.05
C PRO A 61 9.98 7.61 -2.97
N LEU A 62 10.38 7.53 -1.70
CA LEU A 62 9.55 7.85 -0.53
C LEU A 62 8.96 9.27 -0.60
N SER A 63 9.67 10.22 -1.21
CA SER A 63 9.25 11.60 -1.45
C SER A 63 8.43 11.79 -2.74
N GLY A 64 8.20 10.72 -3.51
CA GLY A 64 7.40 10.76 -4.71
C GLY A 64 5.94 11.04 -4.37
N LYS A 65 5.35 12.00 -5.06
CA LYS A 65 3.96 12.39 -4.86
C LYS A 65 3.00 11.50 -5.64
N LEU A 66 1.92 11.12 -4.99
CA LEU A 66 0.81 10.34 -5.50
C LEU A 66 -0.42 11.23 -5.51
N LEU A 67 -1.12 11.25 -6.64
CA LEU A 67 -2.35 12.01 -6.80
C LEU A 67 -3.54 11.05 -6.89
N PHE A 68 -4.50 11.24 -5.99
CA PHE A 68 -5.74 10.51 -5.92
C PHE A 68 -6.91 11.40 -6.35
N LYS A 69 -7.96 10.79 -6.90
CA LYS A 69 -9.18 11.52 -7.27
C LYS A 69 -10.08 11.84 -6.08
N GLU A 70 -9.92 11.07 -5.01
CA GLU A 70 -10.72 11.09 -3.81
C GLU A 70 -9.84 10.74 -2.60
N ASN A 71 -10.27 11.13 -1.42
CA ASN A 71 -9.54 10.91 -0.18
C ASN A 71 -9.88 9.57 0.50
N LYS A 72 -10.83 8.80 -0.02
CA LYS A 72 -11.12 7.42 0.43
C LYS A 72 -10.71 6.46 -0.66
N VAL A 73 -9.67 5.68 -0.41
CA VAL A 73 -9.13 4.77 -1.41
C VAL A 73 -9.00 3.36 -0.85
N SER A 74 -9.26 2.36 -1.68
CA SER A 74 -8.88 0.99 -1.34
C SER A 74 -7.36 0.83 -1.35
N ILE A 75 -6.85 -0.08 -0.53
CA ILE A 75 -5.42 -0.44 -0.53
C ILE A 75 -4.97 -0.88 -1.93
N ARG A 76 -5.82 -1.58 -2.67
CA ARG A 76 -5.57 -1.93 -4.07
C ARG A 76 -5.36 -0.70 -4.95
N GLN A 77 -6.24 0.29 -4.87
CA GLN A 77 -6.11 1.54 -5.64
C GLN A 77 -4.86 2.31 -5.25
N ALA A 78 -4.55 2.37 -3.95
CA ALA A 78 -3.33 2.97 -3.42
C ALA A 78 -2.07 2.33 -4.02
N LEU A 79 -1.95 1.00 -3.92
CA LEU A 79 -0.81 0.25 -4.47
C LEU A 79 -0.72 0.37 -6.01
N ASN A 80 -1.86 0.37 -6.71
CA ASN A 80 -1.89 0.59 -8.16
C ASN A 80 -1.40 1.99 -8.54
N ALA A 81 -1.72 3.03 -7.75
CA ALA A 81 -1.23 4.38 -7.98
C ALA A 81 0.30 4.46 -7.78
N VAL A 82 0.82 3.78 -6.77
CA VAL A 82 2.26 3.64 -6.51
C VAL A 82 2.94 2.97 -7.70
N ASN A 83 2.45 1.80 -8.14
CA ASN A 83 3.00 1.10 -9.30
C ASN A 83 2.93 1.99 -10.55
N LYS A 84 1.81 2.65 -10.84
CA LYS A 84 1.70 3.53 -12.02
C LYS A 84 2.67 4.72 -11.98
N THR A 85 2.98 5.23 -10.80
CA THR A 85 3.83 6.41 -10.63
C THR A 85 5.31 6.04 -10.68
N PHE A 86 5.67 4.84 -10.22
CA PHE A 86 7.07 4.42 -10.04
C PHE A 86 7.51 3.21 -10.88
N GLU A 87 6.61 2.55 -11.62
CA GLU A 87 6.99 1.75 -12.78
C GLU A 87 7.48 2.71 -13.88
N VAL A 88 8.77 3.03 -13.77
CA VAL A 88 9.58 3.48 -14.90
C VAL A 88 9.59 2.33 -15.90
N ASN A 89 9.18 2.60 -17.14
CA ASN A 89 9.22 1.67 -18.28
C ASN A 89 10.43 0.72 -18.29
#